data_AF-A0A0G0QP02-F1
#
_entry.id   AF-A0A0G0QP02-F1
#
_cell.length_a   1.000
_cell.length_b   1.000
_cell.length_c   1.000
_cell.angle_alpha   90.00
_cell.angle_beta   90.00
_cell.angle_gamma   90.00
#
_symmetry.space_group_name_H-M   'P 1'
#
loop_
_entity.id
_entity.type
_entity.pdbx_description
1 polymer ?
#
loop_
_entity_poly.entity_id
_entity_poly.type
_entity_poly.pdbx_seq_one_letter_code
_entity_poly.pdbx_strand_id
1 'polypeptide(L)'
;MDLKELAGKDKDLKKEIADLTLDKNMKKLKDLKIIAKKKKDRAQVLTVIKQKELLKQLESIVGNSAKDQKNELRQAQQEQGKKVSKEEEISDKRKEKTSS
;
A
#
# COMPACT_ATOMS: atom_id res chain seq x y z
N MET A 1 11.00 -14.77 1.00
CA MET A 1 11.89 -13.80 1.65
C MET A 1 11.11 -12.60 2.11
N ASP A 2 11.27 -12.24 3.38
CA ASP A 2 10.68 -11.03 3.94
C ASP A 2 11.47 -9.77 3.52
N LEU A 3 10.86 -8.58 3.66
CA LEU A 3 11.52 -7.29 3.39
C LEU A 3 12.80 -7.11 4.20
N LYS A 4 12.82 -7.59 5.46
CA LYS A 4 14.03 -7.56 6.30
C LYS A 4 15.16 -8.41 5.74
N GLU A 5 14.84 -9.60 5.25
CA GLU A 5 15.83 -10.50 4.64
C GLU A 5 16.36 -9.94 3.33
N LEU A 6 15.48 -9.36 2.50
CA LEU A 6 15.86 -8.70 1.25
C LEU A 6 16.79 -7.50 1.51
N ALA A 7 16.51 -6.72 2.56
CA ALA A 7 17.37 -5.61 2.97
C ALA A 7 18.75 -6.09 3.48
N GLY A 8 18.80 -7.22 4.19
CA GLY A 8 20.05 -7.87 4.55
C GLY A 8 20.87 -8.25 3.31
N LYS A 9 20.22 -8.92 2.35
CA LYS A 9 20.86 -9.30 1.09
C LYS A 9 21.35 -8.12 0.26
N ASP A 10 20.63 -7.00 0.21
CA ASP A 10 21.11 -5.79 -0.47
C ASP A 10 22.40 -5.27 0.18
N LYS A 11 22.48 -5.26 1.51
CA LYS A 11 23.69 -4.84 2.24
C LYS A 11 24.87 -5.75 1.94
N ASP A 12 24.67 -7.06 1.96
CA ASP A 12 25.71 -8.04 1.67
C ASP A 12 26.22 -7.88 0.22
N LEU A 13 25.30 -7.84 -0.76
CA LEU A 13 25.66 -7.61 -2.16
C LEU A 13 26.36 -6.27 -2.38
N LYS A 14 25.95 -5.21 -1.67
CA LYS A 14 26.61 -3.91 -1.73
C LYS A 14 28.05 -3.99 -1.22
N LYS A 15 28.29 -4.71 -0.12
CA LYS A 15 29.63 -4.93 0.42
C LYS A 15 30.49 -5.76 -0.54
N GLU A 16 29.97 -6.88 -1.05
CA GLU A 16 30.67 -7.72 -2.01
C GLU A 16 31.06 -6.94 -3.28
N ILE A 17 30.17 -6.09 -3.80
CA ILE A 17 30.50 -5.24 -4.97
C ILE A 17 31.63 -4.26 -4.64
N ALA A 18 31.64 -3.69 -3.43
CA ALA A 18 32.70 -2.78 -3.00
C ALA A 18 34.04 -3.52 -2.89
N ASP A 19 34.06 -4.69 -2.25
CA ASP A 19 35.26 -5.53 -2.10
C ASP A 19 35.81 -5.95 -3.47
N LEU A 20 34.95 -6.41 -4.39
CA LEU A 20 35.36 -6.74 -5.77
C LEU A 20 35.87 -5.51 -6.55
N THR A 21 35.33 -4.33 -6.25
CA THR A 21 35.80 -3.07 -6.87
C THR A 21 37.20 -2.71 -6.36
N LEU A 22 37.48 -2.92 -5.07
CA LEU A 22 38.82 -2.75 -4.51
C LEU A 22 39.80 -3.73 -5.14
N ASP A 23 39.44 -5.02 -5.24
CA ASP A 23 40.28 -6.04 -5.88
C ASP A 23 40.57 -5.72 -7.35
N LYS A 24 39.58 -5.19 -8.07
CA LYS A 24 39.78 -4.70 -9.44
C LYS A 24 40.80 -3.57 -9.49
N ASN A 25 40.68 -2.59 -8.59
CA ASN A 25 41.61 -1.46 -8.52
C ASN A 25 43.03 -1.90 -8.15
N MET A 26 43.17 -2.94 -7.32
CA MET A 26 44.46 -3.56 -6.98
C MET A 26 45.00 -4.52 -8.06
N LYS A 27 44.31 -4.67 -9.21
CA LYS A 27 44.63 -5.63 -10.29
C LYS A 27 44.68 -7.09 -9.82
N LYS A 28 43.98 -7.42 -8.71
CA LYS A 28 43.86 -8.78 -8.15
C LYS A 28 42.69 -9.55 -8.76
N LEU A 29 41.72 -8.84 -9.33
CA LEU A 29 40.53 -9.43 -9.92
C LEU A 29 40.77 -9.90 -11.36
N LYS A 30 40.72 -11.21 -11.59
CA LYS A 30 40.88 -11.83 -12.93
C LYS A 30 39.61 -11.76 -13.76
N ASP A 31 38.45 -12.00 -13.16
CA ASP A 31 37.15 -11.94 -13.85
C ASP A 31 36.44 -10.62 -13.54
N LEU A 32 36.40 -9.72 -14.52
CA LEU A 32 35.72 -8.43 -14.41
C LEU A 32 34.19 -8.56 -14.52
N LYS A 33 33.67 -9.66 -15.10
CA LYS A 33 32.23 -9.86 -15.29
C LYS A 33 31.51 -10.15 -13.98
N ILE A 34 32.21 -10.62 -12.95
CA ILE A 34 31.63 -10.92 -11.64
C ILE A 34 30.99 -9.69 -11.00
N ILE A 35 31.58 -8.50 -11.16
CA ILE A 35 31.02 -7.24 -10.65
C ILE A 35 29.69 -6.94 -11.34
N ALA A 36 29.63 -7.11 -12.67
CA ALA A 36 28.41 -6.88 -13.44
C ALA A 36 27.30 -7.87 -13.04
N LYS A 37 27.65 -9.14 -12.81
CA LYS A 37 26.72 -10.16 -12.32
C LYS A 37 26.17 -9.78 -10.94
N LYS A 38 27.03 -9.42 -9.99
CA LYS A 38 26.61 -9.00 -8.65
C LYS A 38 25.76 -7.73 -8.65
N LYS A 39 26.06 -6.76 -9.53
CA LYS A 39 25.20 -5.59 -9.74
C LYS A 39 23.81 -5.96 -10.27
N LYS A 40 23.73 -6.92 -11.20
CA LYS A 40 22.45 -7.44 -11.71
C LYS A 40 21.66 -8.14 -10.60
N ASP A 41 22.31 -8.99 -9.81
CA ASP A 41 21.67 -9.68 -8.69
C ASP A 41 21.13 -8.66 -7.67
N ARG A 42 21.91 -7.62 -7.36
CA ARG A 42 21.47 -6.51 -6.49
C ARG A 42 20.27 -5.77 -7.06
N ALA A 43 20.27 -5.48 -8.36
CA ALA A 43 19.14 -4.81 -9.01
C ALA A 43 17.85 -5.63 -8.89
N GLN A 44 17.93 -6.96 -9.07
CA GLN A 44 16.77 -7.85 -8.89
C GLN A 44 16.22 -7.81 -7.47
N VAL A 45 17.10 -7.84 -6.45
CA VAL A 45 16.70 -7.72 -5.05
C VAL A 45 15.96 -6.40 -4.80
N LEU A 46 16.49 -5.28 -5.29
CA LEU A 46 15.85 -3.97 -5.16
C LEU A 46 14.49 -3.89 -5.85
N THR A 47 14.34 -4.52 -7.03
CA THR A 47 13.05 -4.61 -7.71
C THR A 47 12.03 -5.35 -6.86
N VAL A 48 12.39 -6.49 -6.26
CA VAL A 48 11.49 -7.26 -5.40
C VAL A 48 11.10 -6.48 -4.14
N ILE A 49 12.04 -5.74 -3.53
CA ILE A 49 11.74 -4.84 -2.41
C ILE A 49 10.68 -3.82 -2.83
N LYS A 50 10.91 -3.14 -3.96
CA LYS A 50 9.99 -2.09 -4.43
C LYS A 50 8.59 -2.64 -4.75
N GLN A 51 8.52 -3.81 -5.38
CA GLN A 51 7.24 -4.48 -5.66
C GLN A 51 6.47 -4.78 -4.36
N LYS A 52 7.15 -5.28 -3.33
CA LYS A 52 6.53 -5.57 -2.03
C LYS A 52 6.04 -4.29 -1.32
N GLU A 53 6.80 -3.21 -1.39
CA GLU A 53 6.36 -1.92 -0.87
C GLU A 53 5.13 -1.39 -1.59
N LEU A 54 5.10 -1.49 -2.93
CA LEU A 54 3.95 -1.07 -3.74
C LEU A 54 2.71 -1.89 -3.41
N LEU A 55 2.82 -3.21 -3.26
CA LEU A 55 1.70 -4.05 -2.84
C LEU A 55 1.13 -3.61 -1.49
N LYS A 56 2.00 -3.32 -0.51
CA LYS A 56 1.59 -2.80 0.80
C LYS A 56 0.87 -1.44 0.70
N GLN A 57 1.33 -0.56 -0.19
CA GLN A 57 0.66 0.72 -0.44
C GLN A 57 -0.72 0.52 -1.07
N LEU A 58 -0.85 -0.38 -2.05
CA LEU A 58 -2.13 -0.71 -2.69
C LEU A 58 -3.12 -1.32 -1.69
N GLU A 59 -2.68 -2.25 -0.85
CA GLU A 59 -3.50 -2.82 0.23
C GLU A 59 -4.02 -1.74 1.17
N SER A 60 -3.19 -0.74 1.51
CA SER A 60 -3.61 0.40 2.32
C SER A 60 -4.65 1.27 1.62
N ILE A 61 -4.51 1.50 0.31
CA ILE A 61 -5.44 2.33 -0.46
C ILE A 61 -6.80 1.62 -0.57
N VAL A 62 -6.80 0.34 -0.93
CA VAL A 62 -8.03 -0.48 -1.04
C VAL A 62 -8.71 -0.59 0.32
N GLY A 63 -7.94 -0.83 1.39
CA GLY A 63 -8.48 -0.92 2.74
C GLY A 63 -9.09 0.39 3.25
N ASN A 64 -8.60 1.55 2.80
CA ASN A 64 -9.17 2.84 3.16
C ASN A 64 -10.41 3.17 2.31
N SER A 65 -10.38 2.89 1.01
CA SER A 65 -11.54 3.06 0.12
C SER A 65 -12.77 2.27 0.60
N ALA A 66 -12.57 1.05 1.14
CA ALA A 66 -13.65 0.27 1.72
C ALA A 66 -14.23 0.88 3.01
N LYS A 67 -13.43 1.61 3.80
CA LYS A 67 -13.91 2.33 5.00
C LYS A 67 -14.70 3.57 4.60
N ASP A 68 -14.26 4.27 3.56
CA ASP A 68 -14.92 5.47 3.05
C ASP A 68 -16.32 5.12 2.52
N GLN A 69 -16.45 4.06 1.71
CA GLN A 69 -17.74 3.57 1.24
C GLN A 69 -18.69 3.14 2.38
N LYS A 70 -18.15 2.53 3.45
CA LYS A 70 -18.94 2.13 4.61
C LYS A 70 -19.44 3.33 5.42
N ASN A 71 -18.67 4.41 5.47
CA ASN A 71 -19.06 5.65 6.13
C ASN A 71 -20.12 6.40 5.32
N GLU A 72 -20.00 6.46 3.99
CA GLU A 72 -21.00 7.05 3.11
C GLU A 72 -22.34 6.30 3.18
N LEU A 73 -22.31 4.96 3.19
CA LEU A 73 -23.52 4.14 3.36
C LEU A 73 -24.22 4.41 4.70
N ARG A 74 -23.45 4.57 5.78
CA ARG A 74 -23.99 4.91 7.11
C ARG A 74 -24.64 6.30 7.14
N GLN A 75 -24.03 7.29 6.48
CA GLN A 75 -24.60 8.64 6.39
C GLN A 75 -25.89 8.65 5.57
N ALA A 76 -25.91 7.95 4.44
CA ALA A 76 -27.11 7.82 3.59
C ALA A 76 -28.28 7.15 4.34
N GLN A 77 -28.02 6.13 5.16
CA GLN A 77 -29.05 5.47 5.98
C GLN A 77 -29.59 6.38 7.09
N GLN A 78 -28.75 7.22 7.70
CA GLN A 78 -29.19 8.19 8.71
C GLN A 78 -30.02 9.33 8.10
N GLU A 79 -29.67 9.80 6.91
CA GLU A 79 -30.44 10.81 6.20
C GLU A 79 -31.80 10.30 5.72
N GLN A 80 -31.87 9.05 5.24
CA GLN A 80 -33.15 8.43 4.91
C GLN A 80 -34.02 8.24 6.15
N GLY A 81 -33.46 7.78 7.27
CA GLY A 81 -34.20 7.67 8.54
C GLY A 81 -34.77 9.00 9.04
N LYS A 82 -34.04 10.12 8.85
CA LYS A 82 -34.52 11.48 9.19
C LYS A 82 -35.60 12.02 8.25
N LYS A 83 -35.62 11.59 6.98
CA LYS A 83 -36.67 11.99 6.03
C LYS A 83 -37.99 11.27 6.32
N VAL A 84 -37.92 9.97 6.60
CA VAL A 84 -39.10 9.15 6.93
C VAL A 84 -39.80 9.66 8.20
N SER A 85 -39.04 9.94 9.27
CA SER A 85 -39.62 10.48 10.51
C SER A 85 -40.25 11.86 10.34
N LYS A 86 -39.71 12.69 9.43
CA LYS A 86 -40.26 14.01 9.13
C LYS A 86 -41.53 13.93 8.28
N GLU A 87 -41.66 12.92 7.42
CA GLU A 87 -42.88 12.64 6.65
C GLU A 87 -44.00 12.08 7.52
N GLU A 88 -43.68 11.21 8.50
CA GLU A 88 -44.64 10.72 9.48
C GLU A 88 -45.21 11.87 10.33
N GLU A 89 -44.37 12.76 10.84
CA GLU A 89 -44.80 13.96 11.61
C GLU A 89 -45.72 14.89 10.80
N ILE A 90 -45.49 15.03 9.50
CA ILE A 90 -46.32 15.86 8.61
C ILE A 90 -47.65 15.17 8.33
N SER A 91 -47.67 13.84 8.26
CA SER A 91 -48.89 13.06 8.03
C SER A 91 -49.84 13.07 9.22
N ASP A 92 -49.31 12.99 10.45
CA ASP A 92 -50.12 13.01 11.67
C ASP A 92 -50.75 14.39 11.91
N LYS A 93 -49.99 15.47 11.68
CA LYS A 93 -50.52 16.85 11.75
C LYS A 93 -51.61 17.16 10.72
N ARG A 94 -51.66 16.42 9.59
CA ARG A 94 -52.73 16.57 8.59
C ARG A 94 -54.01 15.84 9.01
N LYS A 95 -53.91 14.70 9.71
CA LYS A 95 -55.08 13.94 10.21
C LYS A 95 -55.79 14.66 11.36
N GLU A 96 -55.07 15.38 12.21
CA GLU A 96 -55.68 16.21 13.26
C GLU A 96 -56.52 17.38 12.70
N LYS A 97 -56.11 17.98 11.58
CA LYS A 97 -56.78 19.15 10.98
C LYS A 97 -58.07 18.84 10.21
N THR A 98 -58.31 17.58 9.82
CA THR A 98 -59.49 17.18 9.04
C THR A 98 -60.65 16.67 9.89
N SER A 99 -60.50 16.65 11.22
CA SER A 99 -61.46 16.05 12.17
C SER A 99 -62.17 17.10 13.05
N SER A 100 -62.09 18.39 12.71
CA SER A 100 -62.78 19.51 13.39
C SER A 100 -63.79 20.18 12.47
#